data_AF-A0A3A6QRB2-F1
#
_entry.id   AF-A0A3A6QRB2-F1
#
_cell.length_a   1.000
_cell.length_b   1.000
_cell.length_c   1.000
_cell.angle_alpha   90.00
_cell.angle_beta   90.00
_cell.angle_gamma   90.00
#
_symmetry.space_group_name_H-M   'P 1'
#
loop_
_entity.id
_entity.type
_entity.pdbx_description
1 polymer ?
#
loop_
_entity_poly.entity_id
_entity_poly.type
_entity_poly.pdbx_seq_one_letter_code
_entity_poly.pdbx_strand_id
1 'polypeptide(L)'
;MKLPVSPYPSIGEVVYELATRSGLVLSTETTGLYDDLKAYKDERKRPALDPIEIPSTILSALEKRLATFIGDEPLANAIFLSFRRWLEYYAALIPKHEAGLLDRRDMMSLLWPTIFAFGASVTLRMIHCALPIVALQKILLDAAPFGCLVKALCTWGAKDYAKICEYRAVTNNIDTDNCRDTLDGWLDGPGVPNLDRADEILRALGLGSEFGPKLWVVTARLLGRTPKQSREAIANFLSLPDDALTCEEAFFWLKRQRKMDRVQGLNIGPDRPISALREALYNPSISRDAAAVEDMLGRLEKTWAPIASQTYHIIDWLRGRFLVLSGRNEEAMKYYQAAYNHGVGREADVFKHVLPEALALAGRLGKRKWVLRFDSLLGLHWKGGWDGDFESLPAFFEQQFDSRLFYPGH
;
A
#
# COMPACT_ATOMS: atom_id res chain seq x y z
N MET A 1 -21.80 -0.71 -2.17
CA MET A 1 -20.94 -0.86 -3.36
C MET A 1 -19.52 -1.20 -2.88
N LYS A 2 -18.91 -2.29 -3.34
CA LYS A 2 -17.52 -2.62 -3.01
C LYS A 2 -16.61 -1.79 -3.93
N LEU A 3 -15.73 -0.99 -3.35
CA LEU A 3 -14.73 -0.24 -4.12
C LEU A 3 -13.67 -1.22 -4.66
N PRO A 4 -13.09 -0.95 -5.85
CA PRO A 4 -12.02 -1.79 -6.39
C PRO A 4 -10.81 -1.75 -5.46
N VAL A 5 -10.09 -2.88 -5.41
CA VAL A 5 -8.87 -2.98 -4.61
C VAL A 5 -7.78 -2.20 -5.32
N SER A 6 -7.18 -1.22 -4.63
CA SER A 6 -6.05 -0.47 -5.16
C SER A 6 -4.89 -1.41 -5.57
N PRO A 7 -4.21 -1.14 -6.69
CA PRO A 7 -2.97 -1.83 -7.05
C PRO A 7 -1.88 -1.68 -5.97
N TYR A 8 -1.93 -0.59 -5.21
CA TYR A 8 -1.00 -0.30 -4.12
C TYR A 8 -1.57 -0.76 -2.78
N PRO A 9 -0.74 -1.36 -1.90
CA PRO A 9 -1.09 -1.52 -0.49
C PRO A 9 -1.45 -0.18 0.16
N SER A 10 -2.54 -0.16 0.93
CA SER A 10 -2.85 1.00 1.77
C SER A 10 -1.89 1.06 2.97
N ILE A 11 -1.73 2.24 3.57
CA ILE A 11 -0.99 2.38 4.84
C ILE A 11 -1.59 1.46 5.90
N GLY A 12 -2.92 1.35 5.97
CA GLY A 12 -3.58 0.42 6.90
C GLY A 12 -3.23 -1.05 6.69
N GLU A 13 -3.07 -1.49 5.44
CA GLU A 13 -2.58 -2.84 5.15
C GLU A 13 -1.14 -3.03 5.63
N VAL A 14 -0.27 -2.05 5.39
CA VAL A 14 1.14 -2.11 5.82
C VAL A 14 1.25 -2.14 7.35
N VAL A 15 0.55 -1.24 8.04
CA VAL A 15 0.53 -1.18 9.52
C VAL A 15 -0.04 -2.47 10.11
N TYR A 16 -1.15 -2.97 9.57
CA TYR A 16 -1.76 -4.24 10.01
C TYR A 16 -0.78 -5.41 9.89
N GLU A 17 -0.14 -5.58 8.72
CA GLU A 17 0.78 -6.69 8.50
C GLU A 17 2.00 -6.60 9.43
N LEU A 18 2.55 -5.40 9.65
CA LEU A 18 3.68 -5.21 10.56
C LEU A 18 3.30 -5.46 12.03
N ALA A 19 2.16 -4.93 12.49
CA ALA A 19 1.69 -5.12 13.86
C ALA A 19 1.42 -6.61 14.19
N THR A 20 0.79 -7.34 13.26
CA THR A 20 0.46 -8.76 13.44
C THR A 20 1.69 -9.67 13.27
N ARG A 21 2.58 -9.39 12.32
CA ARG A 21 3.80 -10.19 12.12
C ARG A 21 4.85 -9.95 13.19
N SER A 22 5.00 -8.72 13.68
CA SER A 22 5.85 -8.42 14.84
C SER A 22 5.30 -9.03 16.13
N GLY A 23 4.04 -9.46 16.15
CA GLY A 23 3.37 -9.99 17.34
C GLY A 23 3.06 -8.94 18.40
N LEU A 24 3.20 -7.65 18.08
CA LEU A 24 2.71 -6.56 18.92
C LEU A 24 1.19 -6.63 19.07
N VAL A 25 0.48 -7.22 18.10
CA VAL A 25 -0.95 -7.49 18.16
C VAL A 25 -1.21 -8.94 17.77
N LEU A 26 -1.90 -9.69 18.63
CA LEU A 26 -2.30 -11.06 18.34
C LEU A 26 -3.65 -11.09 17.62
N SER A 27 -3.81 -12.00 16.65
CA SER A 27 -5.09 -12.20 15.96
C SER A 27 -6.18 -12.82 16.85
N THR A 28 -5.79 -13.34 18.01
CA THR A 28 -6.67 -13.91 19.03
C THR A 28 -7.04 -12.91 20.12
N GLU A 29 -6.50 -11.69 20.08
CA GLU A 29 -6.92 -10.64 21.02
C GLU A 29 -8.37 -10.27 20.75
N THR A 30 -9.19 -10.35 21.78
CA THR A 30 -10.56 -9.81 21.82
C THR A 30 -10.56 -8.32 22.19
N THR A 31 -9.40 -7.66 22.14
CA THR A 31 -9.25 -6.25 22.50
C THR A 31 -9.45 -5.36 21.28
N GLY A 32 -9.97 -4.15 21.51
CA GLY A 32 -10.35 -3.22 20.44
C GLY A 32 -9.24 -2.88 19.44
N LEU A 33 -7.95 -2.96 19.81
CA LEU A 33 -6.86 -2.61 18.89
C LEU A 33 -6.78 -3.53 17.66
N TYR A 34 -7.03 -4.83 17.80
CA TYR A 34 -7.03 -5.74 16.65
C TYR A 34 -8.20 -5.44 15.71
N ASP A 35 -9.38 -5.15 16.27
CA ASP A 35 -10.56 -4.77 15.51
C ASP A 35 -10.38 -3.39 14.84
N ASP A 36 -9.75 -2.43 15.52
CA ASP A 36 -9.39 -1.12 14.98
C ASP A 36 -8.40 -1.26 13.82
N LEU A 37 -7.38 -2.11 13.97
CA LEU A 37 -6.43 -2.41 12.89
C LEU A 37 -7.10 -3.10 11.71
N LYS A 38 -8.03 -4.02 11.96
CA LYS A 38 -8.81 -4.69 10.91
C LYS A 38 -9.71 -3.69 10.19
N ALA A 39 -10.38 -2.81 10.93
CA ALA A 39 -11.18 -1.72 10.39
C ALA A 39 -10.32 -0.77 9.55
N TYR A 40 -9.15 -0.38 10.05
CA TYR A 40 -8.20 0.50 9.34
C TYR A 40 -7.63 -0.15 8.07
N LYS A 41 -7.33 -1.46 8.11
CA LYS A 41 -7.00 -2.27 6.93
C LYS A 41 -8.16 -2.32 5.94
N ASP A 42 -9.39 -2.47 6.43
CA ASP A 42 -10.61 -2.59 5.65
C ASP A 42 -11.22 -1.25 5.21
N GLU A 43 -10.71 -0.12 5.70
CA GLU A 43 -10.93 1.24 5.19
C GLU A 43 -10.33 1.45 3.78
N ARG A 44 -10.36 0.39 2.96
CA ARG A 44 -10.36 0.34 1.49
C ARG A 44 -11.38 1.29 0.83
N LYS A 45 -12.16 2.03 1.64
CA LYS A 45 -13.02 3.14 1.23
C LYS A 45 -12.26 4.36 0.71
N ARG A 46 -10.94 4.43 0.88
CA ARG A 46 -10.07 5.51 0.37
C ARG A 46 -8.77 4.94 -0.18
N PRO A 47 -8.67 4.69 -1.49
CA PRO A 47 -7.48 4.08 -2.03
C PRO A 47 -6.34 5.09 -2.17
N ALA A 48 -5.29 4.86 -1.37
CA ALA A 48 -3.87 5.07 -1.64
C ALA A 48 -3.43 6.28 -2.49
N LEU A 49 -4.00 7.48 -2.28
CA LEU A 49 -3.49 8.72 -2.88
C LEU A 49 -3.32 9.86 -1.86
N ASP A 50 -3.59 9.61 -0.58
CA ASP A 50 -3.45 10.55 0.54
C ASP A 50 -2.45 9.98 1.55
N PRO A 51 -1.58 10.79 2.20
CA PRO A 51 -0.99 10.43 3.48
C PRO A 51 -2.11 10.19 4.50
N ILE A 52 -2.59 8.95 4.60
CA ILE A 52 -3.47 8.55 5.68
C ILE A 52 -2.66 8.71 6.97
N GLU A 53 -2.97 9.75 7.74
CA GLU A 53 -2.53 9.82 9.12
C GLU A 53 -3.00 8.55 9.82
N ILE A 54 -2.05 7.77 10.34
CA ILE A 54 -2.37 6.62 11.16
C ILE A 54 -3.23 7.14 12.32
N PRO A 55 -4.43 6.58 12.56
CA PRO A 55 -5.26 6.99 13.68
C PRO A 55 -4.42 7.04 14.96
N SER A 56 -4.45 8.18 15.66
CA SER A 56 -3.61 8.42 16.83
C SER A 56 -3.77 7.32 17.89
N THR A 57 -4.98 6.77 18.01
CA THR A 57 -5.30 5.64 18.89
C THR A 57 -4.50 4.38 18.52
N ILE A 58 -4.44 4.01 17.24
CA ILE A 58 -3.67 2.86 16.76
C ILE A 58 -2.18 3.10 16.97
N LEU A 59 -1.69 4.29 16.62
CA LEU A 59 -0.28 4.63 16.72
C LEU A 59 0.20 4.57 18.18
N SER A 60 -0.47 5.30 19.08
CA SER A 60 -0.11 5.34 20.50
C SER A 60 -0.22 3.96 21.16
N ALA A 61 -1.18 3.14 20.76
CA ALA A 61 -1.30 1.79 21.30
C ALA A 61 -0.16 0.87 20.85
N LEU A 62 0.22 0.92 19.57
CA LEU A 62 1.35 0.14 19.04
C LEU A 62 2.69 0.59 19.64
N GLU A 63 2.90 1.90 19.77
CA GLU A 63 4.08 2.49 20.42
C GLU A 63 4.20 2.05 21.87
N LYS A 64 3.11 2.18 22.64
CA LYS A 64 3.08 1.73 24.04
C LYS A 64 3.39 0.25 24.19
N ARG A 65 2.88 -0.60 23.30
CA ARG A 65 3.15 -2.04 23.33
C ARG A 65 4.61 -2.36 23.03
N LEU A 66 5.21 -1.69 22.04
CA LEU A 66 6.63 -1.83 21.76
C LEU A 66 7.47 -1.36 22.95
N ALA A 67 7.18 -0.16 23.49
CA ALA A 67 7.85 0.39 24.67
C ALA A 67 7.78 -0.55 25.88
N THR A 68 6.59 -1.11 26.15
CA THR A 68 6.38 -2.07 27.23
C THR A 68 7.22 -3.32 27.03
N PHE A 69 7.27 -3.85 25.80
CA PHE A 69 8.05 -5.05 25.50
C PHE A 69 9.56 -4.79 25.65
N ILE A 70 10.08 -3.77 24.96
CA ILE A 70 11.53 -3.47 24.94
C ILE A 70 12.04 -2.87 26.26
N GLY A 71 11.16 -2.24 27.05
CA GLY A 71 11.50 -1.58 28.31
C GLY A 71 12.09 -0.18 28.16
N ASP A 72 11.97 0.44 26.98
CA ASP A 72 12.56 1.74 26.64
C ASP A 72 11.57 2.56 25.77
N GLU A 73 10.93 3.55 26.39
CA GLU A 73 9.94 4.41 25.74
C GLU A 73 10.58 5.38 24.71
N PRO A 74 11.67 6.12 25.02
CA PRO A 74 12.35 6.95 24.03
C PRO A 74 12.79 6.18 22.77
N LEU A 75 13.32 4.97 22.93
CA LEU A 75 13.74 4.16 21.79
C LEU A 75 12.56 3.64 20.97
N ALA A 76 11.48 3.21 21.62
CA ALA A 76 10.25 2.81 20.93
C ALA A 76 9.69 3.96 20.10
N ASN A 77 9.66 5.17 20.66
CA ASN A 77 9.24 6.38 19.95
C ASN A 77 10.13 6.66 18.73
N ALA A 78 11.46 6.60 18.87
CA ALA A 78 12.39 6.80 17.76
C ALA A 78 12.18 5.78 16.61
N ILE A 79 11.87 4.52 16.94
CA ILE A 79 11.53 3.48 15.95
C ILE A 79 10.22 3.83 15.24
N PHE A 80 9.18 4.22 15.98
CA PHE A 80 7.89 4.60 15.40
C PHE A 80 7.97 5.87 14.55
N LEU A 81 8.77 6.86 14.96
CA LEU A 81 9.05 8.05 14.16
C LEU A 81 9.70 7.68 12.82
N SER A 82 10.71 6.81 12.85
CA SER A 82 11.37 6.33 11.63
C SER A 82 10.41 5.58 10.71
N PHE A 83 9.56 4.74 11.29
CA PHE A 83 8.51 4.03 10.56
C PHE A 83 7.48 4.99 9.93
N ARG A 84 7.04 6.01 10.66
CA ARG A 84 6.13 7.04 10.15
C ARG A 84 6.75 7.80 8.98
N ARG A 85 8.01 8.23 9.10
CA ARG A 85 8.72 8.90 7.99
C ARG A 85 8.81 8.02 6.75
N TRP A 86 9.04 6.73 6.93
CA TRP A 86 9.05 5.79 5.81
C TRP A 86 7.66 5.61 5.18
N LEU A 87 6.58 5.58 5.97
CA LEU A 87 5.21 5.57 5.45
C LEU A 87 4.84 6.86 4.69
N GLU A 88 5.28 8.03 5.18
CA GLU A 88 5.14 9.32 4.49
C GLU A 88 5.86 9.29 3.14
N TYR A 89 7.08 8.74 3.10
CA TYR A 89 7.82 8.54 1.85
C TYR A 89 7.07 7.62 0.88
N TYR A 90 6.57 6.47 1.35
CA TYR A 90 5.77 5.55 0.55
C TYR A 90 4.49 6.22 0.02
N ALA A 91 3.79 7.00 0.85
CA ALA A 91 2.59 7.73 0.46
C ALA A 91 2.87 8.80 -0.60
N ALA A 92 4.03 9.48 -0.53
CA ALA A 92 4.45 10.46 -1.53
C ALA A 92 4.90 9.82 -2.86
N LEU A 93 5.38 8.58 -2.82
CA LEU A 93 5.84 7.83 -3.99
C LEU A 93 4.67 7.37 -4.88
N ILE A 94 3.59 6.84 -4.28
CA ILE A 94 2.47 6.23 -5.04
C ILE A 94 1.84 7.19 -6.06
N PRO A 95 1.49 8.46 -5.73
CA PRO A 95 0.86 9.38 -6.67
C PRO A 95 1.76 9.76 -7.85
N LYS A 96 3.09 9.74 -7.69
CA LYS A 96 4.04 10.01 -8.77
C LYS A 96 4.07 8.91 -9.82
N HIS A 97 3.53 7.74 -9.49
CA HIS A 97 3.69 6.53 -10.26
C HIS A 97 2.33 5.88 -10.53
N GLU A 98 1.72 6.14 -11.68
CA GLU A 98 0.41 5.56 -12.04
C GLU A 98 0.48 4.05 -12.30
N ALA A 99 -0.44 3.25 -11.77
CA ALA A 99 -0.45 1.81 -11.98
C ALA A 99 -0.75 1.42 -13.45
N GLY A 100 -1.49 2.25 -14.19
CA GLY A 100 -1.70 2.10 -15.64
C GLY A 100 -2.39 0.80 -16.04
N LEU A 101 -1.66 -0.22 -16.51
CA LEU A 101 -2.18 -1.56 -16.82
C LEU A 101 -1.79 -2.63 -15.80
N LEU A 102 -0.97 -2.27 -14.82
CA LEU A 102 -0.48 -3.20 -13.80
C LEU A 102 -1.56 -3.44 -12.76
N ASP A 103 -1.72 -4.69 -12.35
CA ASP A 103 -2.62 -5.04 -11.26
C ASP A 103 -1.87 -5.06 -9.91
N ARG A 104 -2.59 -5.38 -8.84
CA ARG A 104 -2.00 -5.45 -7.50
C ARG A 104 -0.86 -6.47 -7.41
N ARG A 105 -0.96 -7.61 -8.09
CA ARG A 105 0.08 -8.64 -8.03
C ARG A 105 1.36 -8.14 -8.70
N ASP A 106 1.25 -7.49 -9.85
CA ASP A 106 2.38 -6.84 -10.50
C ASP A 106 3.01 -5.79 -9.59
N MET A 107 2.20 -4.89 -9.03
CA MET A 107 2.68 -3.82 -8.16
C MET A 107 3.37 -4.36 -6.91
N MET A 108 2.82 -5.40 -6.27
CA MET A 108 3.47 -6.07 -5.14
C MET A 108 4.82 -6.69 -5.52
N SER A 109 4.93 -7.27 -6.72
CA SER A 109 6.19 -7.84 -7.21
C SER A 109 7.25 -6.77 -7.53
N LEU A 110 6.83 -5.51 -7.70
CA LEU A 110 7.72 -4.36 -7.91
C LEU A 110 8.09 -3.68 -6.59
N LEU A 111 7.10 -3.45 -5.72
CA LEU A 111 7.26 -2.71 -4.45
C LEU A 111 8.10 -3.47 -3.43
N TRP A 112 7.92 -4.79 -3.30
CA TRP A 112 8.68 -5.59 -2.34
C TRP A 112 10.19 -5.51 -2.58
N PRO A 113 10.70 -5.87 -3.78
CA PRO A 113 12.13 -5.92 -4.01
C PRO A 113 12.76 -4.54 -4.25
N THR A 114 11.99 -3.44 -4.21
CA THR A 114 12.54 -2.09 -4.34
C THR A 114 12.28 -1.28 -3.07
N ILE A 115 11.05 -0.79 -2.90
CA ILE A 115 10.68 0.17 -1.85
C ILE A 115 10.67 -0.46 -0.45
N PHE A 116 10.05 -1.63 -0.29
CA PHE A 116 9.97 -2.30 1.01
C PHE A 116 11.32 -2.87 1.44
N ALA A 117 12.05 -3.50 0.51
CA ALA A 117 13.38 -4.03 0.78
C ALA A 117 14.39 -2.93 1.14
N PHE A 118 14.35 -1.78 0.43
CA PHE A 118 15.16 -0.62 0.77
C PHE A 118 14.87 -0.12 2.20
N GLY A 119 13.60 0.15 2.52
CA GLY A 119 13.22 0.63 3.86
C GLY A 119 13.66 -0.31 4.97
N ALA A 120 13.41 -1.61 4.80
CA ALA A 120 13.84 -2.63 5.75
C ALA A 120 15.37 -2.71 5.86
N SER A 121 16.12 -2.55 4.76
CA SER A 121 17.59 -2.57 4.78
C SER A 121 18.16 -1.40 5.61
N VAL A 122 17.58 -0.20 5.48
CA VAL A 122 17.99 0.97 6.26
C VAL A 122 17.71 0.75 7.75
N THR A 123 16.51 0.28 8.10
CA THR A 123 16.16 -0.03 9.49
C THR A 123 17.06 -1.11 10.09
N LEU A 124 17.34 -2.19 9.35
CA LEU A 124 18.23 -3.27 9.81
C LEU A 124 19.67 -2.79 9.98
N ARG A 125 20.20 -1.94 9.09
CA ARG A 125 21.52 -1.33 9.27
C ARG A 125 21.57 -0.52 10.56
N MET A 126 20.56 0.30 10.84
CA MET A 126 20.50 1.09 12.08
C MET A 126 20.50 0.19 13.33
N ILE A 127 19.64 -0.85 13.36
CA ILE A 127 19.58 -1.81 14.46
C ILE A 127 20.91 -2.53 14.64
N HIS A 128 21.55 -2.95 13.54
CA HIS A 128 22.82 -3.66 13.57
C HIS A 128 23.99 -2.78 14.02
N CYS A 129 24.05 -1.52 13.56
CA CYS A 129 25.05 -0.57 14.02
C CYS A 129 24.93 -0.28 15.52
N ALA A 130 23.70 -0.19 16.04
CA ALA A 130 23.47 -0.01 17.46
C ALA A 130 23.80 -1.28 18.27
N LEU A 131 23.50 -2.46 17.73
CA LEU A 131 23.74 -3.73 18.43
C LEU A 131 24.02 -4.89 17.46
N PRO A 132 25.28 -5.23 17.18
CA PRO A 132 25.64 -6.24 16.20
C PRO A 132 25.62 -7.66 16.77
N ILE A 133 24.44 -8.19 17.14
CA ILE A 133 24.32 -9.56 17.67
C ILE A 133 24.57 -10.62 16.58
N VAL A 134 24.01 -10.43 15.39
CA VAL A 134 24.08 -11.38 14.28
C VAL A 134 24.49 -10.65 13.00
N ALA A 135 25.32 -11.28 12.18
CA ALA A 135 25.64 -10.79 10.85
C ALA A 135 24.37 -10.72 9.98
N LEU A 136 24.13 -9.56 9.36
CA LEU A 136 22.90 -9.30 8.60
C LEU A 136 22.67 -10.31 7.47
N GLN A 137 23.71 -10.66 6.71
CA GLN A 137 23.56 -11.64 5.62
C GLN A 137 23.24 -13.04 6.13
N LYS A 138 23.74 -13.42 7.30
CA LYS A 138 23.41 -14.72 7.89
C LYS A 138 21.92 -14.79 8.22
N ILE A 139 21.40 -13.84 9.00
CA ILE A 139 20.00 -13.87 9.44
C ILE A 139 19.01 -13.68 8.27
N LEU A 140 19.38 -12.90 7.24
CA LEU A 140 18.52 -12.66 6.07
C LEU A 140 18.44 -13.86 5.13
N LEU A 141 19.46 -14.71 5.06
CA LEU A 141 19.49 -15.87 4.15
C LEU A 141 19.10 -17.19 4.83
N ASP A 142 19.08 -17.22 6.17
CA ASP A 142 18.74 -18.41 6.95
C ASP A 142 17.29 -18.87 6.73
N ALA A 143 17.04 -20.18 6.81
CA ALA A 143 15.69 -20.73 6.76
C ALA A 143 14.86 -20.38 8.02
N ALA A 144 15.53 -20.24 9.17
CA ALA A 144 14.98 -19.89 10.46
C ALA A 144 15.66 -18.63 11.05
N PRO A 145 15.31 -17.42 10.58
CA PRO A 145 15.90 -16.17 11.10
C PRO A 145 15.81 -16.01 12.62
N PHE A 146 14.69 -16.43 13.22
CA PHE A 146 14.52 -16.43 14.67
C PHE A 146 15.49 -17.40 15.35
N GLY A 147 15.60 -18.64 14.85
CA GLY A 147 16.57 -19.62 15.33
C GLY A 147 18.01 -19.15 15.21
N CYS A 148 18.37 -18.46 14.12
CA CYS A 148 19.70 -17.86 13.96
C CYS A 148 20.03 -16.85 15.07
N LEU A 149 19.05 -16.03 15.48
CA LEU A 149 19.22 -15.12 16.62
C LEU A 149 19.37 -15.89 17.93
N VAL A 150 18.48 -16.84 18.23
CA VAL A 150 18.53 -17.60 19.48
C VAL A 150 19.86 -18.35 19.62
N LYS A 151 20.35 -18.96 18.53
CA LYS A 151 21.68 -19.60 18.48
C LYS A 151 22.82 -18.62 18.79
N ALA A 152 22.71 -17.37 18.34
CA ALA A 152 23.72 -16.35 18.63
C ALA A 152 23.67 -15.87 20.10
N LEU A 153 22.49 -15.85 20.72
CA LEU A 153 22.32 -15.52 22.14
C LEU A 153 22.75 -16.67 23.07
N CYS A 154 22.60 -17.93 22.63
CA CYS A 154 22.97 -19.12 23.40
C CYS A 154 24.46 -19.46 23.28
N THR A 155 25.29 -18.75 24.04
CA THR A 155 26.75 -18.92 23.99
C THR A 155 27.23 -20.31 24.41
N TRP A 156 26.47 -21.06 25.22
CA TRP A 156 26.83 -22.40 25.69
C TRP A 156 26.02 -23.53 25.01
N GLY A 157 25.35 -23.22 23.89
CA GLY A 157 24.64 -24.19 23.06
C GLY A 157 23.63 -25.02 23.86
N ALA A 158 23.83 -26.34 23.89
CA ALA A 158 22.91 -27.30 24.51
C ALA A 158 22.59 -27.01 25.99
N LYS A 159 23.53 -26.44 26.75
CA LYS A 159 23.28 -26.07 28.15
C LYS A 159 22.27 -24.94 28.27
N ASP A 160 22.33 -23.96 27.38
CA ASP A 160 21.40 -22.84 27.37
C ASP A 160 20.02 -23.27 26.82
N TYR A 161 19.98 -24.21 25.87
CA TYR A 161 18.72 -24.82 25.43
C TYR A 161 18.03 -25.59 26.56
N ALA A 162 18.80 -26.35 27.37
CA ALA A 162 18.27 -27.03 28.54
C ALA A 162 17.67 -26.03 29.55
N LYS A 163 18.39 -24.94 29.86
CA LYS A 163 17.88 -23.87 30.75
C LYS A 163 16.58 -23.24 30.22
N ILE A 164 16.50 -22.99 28.91
CA ILE A 164 15.27 -22.47 28.29
C ILE A 164 14.12 -23.46 28.52
N CYS A 165 14.36 -24.75 28.28
CA CYS A 165 13.34 -25.78 28.47
C CYS A 165 12.90 -25.93 29.93
N GLU A 166 13.85 -25.93 30.88
CA GLU A 166 13.57 -25.98 32.31
C GLU A 166 12.72 -24.78 32.76
N TYR A 167 13.12 -23.56 32.38
CA TYR A 167 12.37 -22.34 32.72
C TYR A 167 10.94 -22.38 32.19
N ARG A 168 10.76 -22.78 30.93
CA ARG A 168 9.45 -22.85 30.28
C ARG A 168 8.59 -23.99 30.85
N ALA A 169 9.19 -25.13 31.17
CA ALA A 169 8.52 -26.25 31.82
C ALA A 169 7.92 -25.83 33.17
N VAL A 170 8.71 -25.13 33.99
CA VAL A 170 8.26 -24.60 35.29
C VAL A 170 7.18 -23.54 35.12
N THR A 171 7.40 -22.57 34.22
CA THR A 171 6.50 -21.42 34.06
C THR A 171 5.13 -21.81 33.47
N ASN A 172 5.10 -22.82 32.60
CA ASN A 172 3.90 -23.20 31.85
C ASN A 172 3.33 -24.56 32.23
N ASN A 173 3.94 -25.24 33.20
CA ASN A 173 3.59 -26.60 33.60
C ASN A 173 3.50 -27.55 32.39
N ILE A 174 4.53 -27.49 31.53
CA ILE A 174 4.67 -28.34 30.34
C ILE A 174 5.83 -29.33 30.53
N ASP A 175 5.75 -30.46 29.84
CA ASP A 175 6.84 -31.43 29.78
C ASP A 175 8.09 -30.82 29.11
N THR A 176 9.27 -31.12 29.67
CA THR A 176 10.57 -30.72 29.13
C THR A 176 10.80 -31.26 27.73
N ASP A 177 10.33 -32.48 27.42
CA ASP A 177 10.52 -33.08 26.10
C ASP A 177 9.66 -32.38 25.04
N ASN A 178 8.42 -32.05 25.37
CA ASN A 178 7.55 -31.24 24.53
C ASN A 178 8.12 -29.81 24.32
N CYS A 179 8.75 -29.25 25.35
CA CYS A 179 9.44 -27.98 25.23
C CYS A 179 10.62 -28.05 24.26
N ARG A 180 11.37 -29.15 24.26
CA ARG A 180 12.51 -29.39 23.37
C ARG A 180 12.07 -29.48 21.91
N ASP A 181 11.05 -30.28 21.61
CA ASP A 181 10.50 -30.39 20.25
C ASP A 181 10.02 -29.03 19.72
N THR A 182 9.36 -28.24 20.59
CA THR A 182 8.91 -26.90 20.25
C THR A 182 10.10 -25.95 20.00
N LEU A 183 11.14 -26.02 20.83
CA LEU A 183 12.34 -25.19 20.70
C LEU A 183 13.11 -25.53 19.42
N ASP A 184 13.31 -26.82 19.12
CA ASP A 184 13.96 -27.27 17.89
C ASP A 184 13.18 -26.80 16.65
N GLY A 185 11.83 -26.83 16.71
CA GLY A 185 10.96 -26.25 15.68
C GLY A 185 11.13 -24.74 15.47
N TRP A 186 11.59 -23.99 16.48
CA TRP A 186 11.94 -22.56 16.35
C TRP A 186 13.39 -22.33 15.94
N LEU A 187 14.30 -23.23 16.31
CA LEU A 187 15.74 -23.14 16.03
C LEU A 187 16.08 -23.47 14.57
N ASP A 188 15.40 -24.46 14.01
CA ASP A 188 15.69 -25.01 12.67
C ASP A 188 14.49 -24.92 11.71
N GLY A 189 13.28 -24.72 12.24
CA GLY A 189 12.05 -24.71 11.47
C GLY A 189 11.53 -23.31 11.11
N PRO A 190 10.45 -23.25 10.32
CA PRO A 190 9.76 -21.99 9.99
C PRO A 190 8.93 -21.45 11.17
N GLY A 191 8.89 -22.16 12.30
CA GLY A 191 8.11 -21.79 13.47
C GLY A 191 8.66 -20.51 14.11
N VAL A 192 7.78 -19.56 14.42
CA VAL A 192 8.13 -18.32 15.12
C VAL A 192 7.24 -18.19 16.36
N PRO A 193 7.80 -18.11 17.59
CA PRO A 193 7.01 -17.97 18.81
C PRO A 193 6.19 -16.68 18.82
N ASN A 194 5.24 -16.52 19.75
CA ASN A 194 4.66 -15.20 20.07
C ASN A 194 5.64 -14.36 20.93
N LEU A 195 5.32 -13.09 21.23
CA LEU A 195 6.23 -12.24 22.03
C LEU A 195 6.44 -12.79 23.44
N ASP A 196 5.40 -13.30 24.09
CA ASP A 196 5.50 -13.84 25.46
C ASP A 196 6.47 -15.03 25.51
N ARG A 197 6.33 -15.99 24.59
CA ARG A 197 7.25 -17.13 24.46
C ARG A 197 8.67 -16.71 24.10
N ALA A 198 8.82 -15.63 23.34
CA ALA A 198 10.15 -15.10 23.03
C ALA A 198 10.78 -14.39 24.24
N ASP A 199 9.99 -13.72 25.08
CA ASP A 199 10.45 -13.12 26.34
C ASP A 199 10.85 -14.20 27.36
N GLU A 200 10.14 -15.34 27.40
CA GLU A 200 10.56 -16.50 28.21
C GLU A 200 11.97 -16.98 27.86
N ILE A 201 12.31 -17.04 26.57
CA ILE A 201 13.66 -17.40 26.12
C ILE A 201 14.67 -16.39 26.66
N LEU A 202 14.38 -15.09 26.53
CA LEU A 202 15.28 -14.04 27.02
C LEU A 202 15.45 -14.10 28.54
N ARG A 203 14.37 -14.29 29.30
CA ARG A 203 14.41 -14.43 30.76
C ARG A 203 15.21 -15.65 31.20
N ALA A 204 15.02 -16.79 30.54
CA ALA A 204 15.79 -18.00 30.84
C ALA A 204 17.31 -17.81 30.62
N LEU A 205 17.68 -16.95 29.66
CA LEU A 205 19.07 -16.59 29.38
C LEU A 205 19.58 -15.41 30.24
N GLY A 206 18.76 -14.85 31.13
CA GLY A 206 19.12 -13.67 31.92
C GLY A 206 19.14 -12.35 31.13
N LEU A 207 18.55 -12.33 29.93
CA LEU A 207 18.49 -11.18 29.01
C LEU A 207 17.12 -10.48 29.02
N GLY A 208 16.21 -10.87 29.92
CA GLY A 208 14.84 -10.36 29.98
C GLY A 208 14.70 -8.88 30.39
N SER A 209 15.76 -8.26 30.89
CA SER A 209 15.83 -6.81 31.16
C SER A 209 16.49 -6.02 30.03
N GLU A 210 17.18 -6.70 29.11
CA GLU A 210 18.05 -6.06 28.12
C GLU A 210 17.25 -5.60 26.90
N PHE A 211 17.27 -4.30 26.60
CA PHE A 211 16.53 -3.74 25.46
C PHE A 211 17.00 -4.34 24.13
N GLY A 212 18.29 -4.59 24.01
CA GLY A 212 18.96 -4.99 22.79
C GLY A 212 18.51 -6.34 22.22
N PRO A 213 18.65 -7.43 23.00
CA PRO A 213 18.10 -8.74 22.68
C PRO A 213 16.59 -8.70 22.39
N LYS A 214 15.81 -7.89 23.13
CA LYS A 214 14.37 -7.72 22.89
C LYS A 214 14.06 -7.09 21.53
N LEU A 215 14.78 -6.03 21.15
CA LEU A 215 14.63 -5.41 19.84
C LEU A 215 14.99 -6.38 18.70
N TRP A 216 16.06 -7.17 18.89
CA TRP A 216 16.41 -8.23 17.95
C TRP A 216 15.37 -9.34 17.88
N VAL A 217 14.73 -9.70 18.99
CA VAL A 217 13.62 -10.67 18.98
C VAL A 217 12.48 -10.17 18.10
N VAL A 218 12.04 -8.92 18.24
CA VAL A 218 10.99 -8.36 17.36
C VAL A 218 11.42 -8.42 15.89
N THR A 219 12.67 -8.03 15.61
CA THR A 219 13.26 -8.03 14.28
C THR A 219 13.33 -9.42 13.66
N ALA A 220 13.89 -10.40 14.37
CA ALA A 220 14.05 -11.76 13.90
C ALA A 220 12.70 -12.47 13.72
N ARG A 221 11.69 -12.14 14.53
CA ARG A 221 10.32 -12.62 14.34
C ARG A 221 9.68 -12.06 13.07
N LEU A 222 9.85 -10.77 12.79
CA LEU A 222 9.42 -10.15 11.52
C LEU A 222 10.10 -10.81 10.32
N LEU A 223 11.41 -11.03 10.40
CA LEU A 223 12.18 -11.72 9.35
C LEU A 223 11.74 -13.17 9.18
N GLY A 224 11.51 -13.92 10.27
CA GLY A 224 11.02 -15.30 10.21
C GLY A 224 9.65 -15.43 9.55
N ARG A 225 8.81 -14.40 9.65
CA ARG A 225 7.51 -14.30 8.95
C ARG A 225 7.59 -13.64 7.58
N THR A 226 8.78 -13.25 7.12
CA THR A 226 8.99 -12.64 5.81
C THR A 226 9.48 -13.69 4.82
N PRO A 227 8.85 -13.82 3.63
CA PRO A 227 9.28 -14.80 2.63
C PRO A 227 10.76 -14.67 2.28
N LYS A 228 11.42 -15.80 2.03
CA LYS A 228 12.86 -15.84 1.73
C LYS A 228 13.25 -14.89 0.59
N GLN A 229 12.49 -14.89 -0.51
CA GLN A 229 12.72 -14.00 -1.65
C GLN A 229 12.69 -12.50 -1.26
N SER A 230 11.80 -12.11 -0.36
CA SER A 230 11.74 -10.73 0.14
C SER A 230 12.94 -10.39 1.04
N ARG A 231 13.43 -11.36 1.82
CA ARG A 231 14.65 -11.19 2.64
C ARG A 231 15.92 -11.13 1.80
N GLU A 232 16.00 -11.92 0.73
CA GLU A 232 17.08 -11.86 -0.25
C GLU A 232 17.11 -10.48 -0.93
N ALA A 233 15.96 -9.89 -1.23
CA ALA A 233 15.91 -8.52 -1.74
C ALA A 233 16.47 -7.50 -0.73
N ILE A 234 16.16 -7.65 0.56
CA ILE A 234 16.76 -6.81 1.63
C ILE A 234 18.27 -7.00 1.66
N ALA A 235 18.74 -8.25 1.60
CA ALA A 235 20.17 -8.59 1.58
C ALA A 235 20.90 -7.95 0.39
N ASN A 236 20.25 -7.88 -0.77
CA ASN A 236 20.82 -7.22 -1.95
C ASN A 236 21.03 -5.71 -1.71
N PHE A 237 20.08 -5.02 -1.08
CA PHE A 237 20.24 -3.61 -0.69
C PHE A 237 21.34 -3.37 0.34
N LEU A 238 21.70 -4.39 1.13
CA LEU A 238 22.85 -4.29 2.04
C LEU A 238 24.20 -4.32 1.30
N SER A 239 24.23 -4.83 0.08
CA SER A 239 25.44 -5.05 -0.72
C SER A 239 25.48 -4.21 -2.01
N LEU A 240 24.56 -3.27 -2.19
CA LEU A 240 24.59 -2.37 -3.35
C LEU A 240 25.83 -1.48 -3.32
N PRO A 241 26.50 -1.27 -4.47
CA PRO A 241 27.57 -0.31 -4.60
C PRO A 241 27.03 1.13 -4.54
N ASP A 242 27.90 2.09 -4.26
CA ASP A 242 27.54 3.51 -4.09
C ASP A 242 27.00 4.17 -5.36
N ASP A 243 27.28 3.60 -6.54
CA ASP A 243 26.79 4.04 -7.85
C ASP A 243 25.50 3.34 -8.31
N ALA A 244 24.93 2.48 -7.46
CA ALA A 244 23.66 1.81 -7.77
C ALA A 244 22.51 2.81 -7.92
N LEU A 245 21.55 2.46 -8.78
CA LEU A 245 20.29 3.19 -8.90
C LEU A 245 19.61 3.34 -7.53
N THR A 246 19.01 4.51 -7.30
CA THR A 246 18.14 4.71 -6.13
C THR A 246 16.96 3.73 -6.17
N CYS A 247 16.35 3.46 -5.00
CA CYS A 247 15.21 2.55 -4.93
C CYS A 247 14.01 3.03 -5.79
N GLU A 248 13.81 4.34 -5.92
CA GLU A 248 12.78 4.97 -6.76
C GLU A 248 13.09 4.80 -8.25
N GLU A 249 14.34 4.99 -8.66
CA GLU A 249 14.76 4.75 -10.05
C GLU A 249 14.64 3.27 -10.44
N ALA A 250 15.09 2.36 -9.57
CA ALA A 250 14.95 0.92 -9.79
C ALA A 250 13.47 0.51 -9.90
N PHE A 251 12.61 1.04 -9.02
CA PHE A 251 11.17 0.84 -9.09
C PHE A 251 10.59 1.34 -10.41
N PHE A 252 10.95 2.55 -10.84
CA PHE A 252 10.49 3.14 -12.09
C PHE A 252 10.89 2.31 -13.31
N TRP A 253 12.15 1.89 -13.39
CA TRP A 253 12.66 1.09 -14.50
C TRP A 253 11.98 -0.28 -14.61
N LEU A 254 11.89 -1.02 -13.49
CA LEU A 254 11.23 -2.33 -13.46
C LEU A 254 9.74 -2.21 -13.80
N LYS A 255 9.08 -1.16 -13.31
CA LYS A 255 7.69 -0.87 -13.62
C LYS A 255 7.49 -0.60 -15.12
N ARG A 256 8.38 0.19 -15.73
CA ARG A 256 8.33 0.47 -17.17
C ARG A 256 8.46 -0.81 -17.99
N GLN A 257 9.42 -1.66 -17.64
CA GLN A 257 9.62 -2.95 -18.29
C GLN A 257 8.37 -3.84 -18.17
N ARG A 258 7.84 -4.01 -16.94
CA ARG A 258 6.62 -4.79 -16.70
C ARG A 258 5.40 -4.26 -17.46
N LYS A 259 5.27 -2.93 -17.59
CA LYS A 259 4.20 -2.33 -18.38
C LYS A 259 4.33 -2.70 -19.86
N MET A 260 5.54 -2.68 -20.42
CA MET A 260 5.78 -3.08 -21.82
C MET A 260 5.46 -4.56 -22.04
N ASP A 261 5.91 -5.45 -21.15
CA ASP A 261 5.63 -6.89 -21.23
C ASP A 261 4.12 -7.15 -21.21
N ARG A 262 3.39 -6.46 -20.33
CA ARG A 262 1.94 -6.59 -20.22
C ARG A 262 1.22 -6.07 -21.46
N VAL A 263 1.66 -4.94 -22.03
CA VAL A 263 1.10 -4.42 -23.29
C VAL A 263 1.29 -5.42 -24.44
N GLN A 264 2.49 -6.03 -24.56
CA GLN A 264 2.76 -7.04 -25.59
C GLN A 264 1.90 -8.29 -25.41
N GLY A 265 1.74 -8.76 -24.17
CA GLY A 265 0.95 -9.96 -23.87
C GLY A 265 -0.56 -9.80 -24.06
N LEU A 266 -1.08 -8.57 -24.00
CA LEU A 266 -2.53 -8.32 -24.09
C LEU A 266 -3.08 -8.30 -25.53
N ASN A 267 -2.21 -8.34 -26.56
CA ASN A 267 -2.58 -8.34 -27.99
C ASN A 267 -3.80 -7.45 -28.33
N ILE A 268 -3.86 -6.28 -27.70
CA ILE A 268 -4.94 -5.31 -27.90
C ILE A 268 -4.67 -4.69 -29.27
N GLY A 269 -5.48 -5.06 -30.26
CA GLY A 269 -5.27 -4.77 -31.67
C GLY A 269 -5.09 -3.28 -32.01
N PRO A 270 -4.88 -2.96 -33.30
CA PRO A 270 -4.63 -1.60 -33.77
C PRO A 270 -5.82 -0.64 -33.58
N ASP A 271 -7.03 -1.16 -33.32
CA ASP A 271 -8.23 -0.34 -33.12
C ASP A 271 -8.20 0.31 -31.74
N ARG A 272 -7.51 1.46 -31.66
CA ARG A 272 -7.40 2.30 -30.46
C ARG A 272 -8.21 3.58 -30.67
N PRO A 273 -9.55 3.51 -30.67
CA PRO A 273 -10.38 4.69 -30.86
C PRO A 273 -10.20 5.72 -29.74
N ILE A 274 -9.44 5.47 -28.67
CA ILE A 274 -9.24 6.43 -27.58
C ILE A 274 -8.74 7.79 -28.07
N SER A 275 -7.81 7.85 -29.02
CA SER A 275 -7.31 9.12 -29.54
C SER A 275 -8.41 9.83 -30.36
N ALA A 276 -9.06 9.12 -31.28
CA ALA A 276 -10.16 9.64 -32.10
C ALA A 276 -11.37 10.06 -31.25
N LEU A 277 -11.68 9.30 -30.21
CA LEU A 277 -12.75 9.57 -29.24
C LEU A 277 -12.41 10.79 -28.39
N ARG A 278 -11.15 10.96 -27.95
CA ARG A 278 -10.71 12.18 -27.27
C ARG A 278 -10.80 13.39 -28.20
N GLU A 279 -10.37 13.27 -29.45
CA GLU A 279 -10.51 14.34 -30.44
C GLU A 279 -11.99 14.71 -30.64
N ALA A 280 -12.86 13.71 -30.81
CA ALA A 280 -14.29 13.92 -30.94
C ALA A 280 -14.92 14.56 -29.68
N LEU A 281 -14.41 14.31 -28.47
CA LEU A 281 -15.00 14.83 -27.22
C LEU A 281 -14.37 16.14 -26.70
N TYR A 282 -13.18 16.52 -27.19
CA TYR A 282 -12.43 17.67 -26.66
C TYR A 282 -12.05 18.71 -27.72
N ASN A 283 -11.96 18.34 -29.00
CA ASN A 283 -11.54 19.27 -30.05
C ASN A 283 -12.76 19.88 -30.77
N PRO A 284 -13.03 21.18 -30.64
CA PRO A 284 -14.19 21.83 -31.28
C PRO A 284 -14.09 21.88 -32.81
N SER A 285 -12.92 21.65 -33.40
CA SER A 285 -12.73 21.62 -34.85
C SER A 285 -13.21 20.32 -35.52
N ILE A 286 -13.49 19.27 -34.74
CA ILE A 286 -13.94 17.98 -35.27
C ILE A 286 -15.47 18.00 -35.44
N SER A 287 -15.99 17.42 -36.53
CA SER A 287 -17.44 17.34 -36.75
C SER A 287 -18.14 16.54 -35.63
N ARG A 288 -19.33 16.99 -35.21
CA ARG A 288 -20.11 16.36 -34.15
C ARG A 288 -20.98 15.24 -34.72
N ASP A 289 -20.62 13.99 -34.46
CA ASP A 289 -21.43 12.80 -34.79
C ASP A 289 -21.61 11.93 -33.55
N ALA A 290 -22.82 11.95 -32.97
CA ALA A 290 -23.14 11.21 -31.77
C ALA A 290 -23.11 9.69 -32.01
N ALA A 291 -23.57 9.22 -33.18
CA ALA A 291 -23.61 7.80 -33.51
C ALA A 291 -22.19 7.22 -33.67
N ALA A 292 -21.29 7.98 -34.29
CA ALA A 292 -19.88 7.60 -34.38
C ALA A 292 -19.21 7.50 -32.99
N VAL A 293 -19.53 8.42 -32.07
CA VAL A 293 -19.00 8.38 -30.70
C VAL A 293 -19.55 7.19 -29.91
N GLU A 294 -20.84 6.89 -30.03
CA GLU A 294 -21.44 5.70 -29.39
C GLU A 294 -20.82 4.39 -29.91
N ASP A 295 -20.60 4.28 -31.22
CA ASP A 295 -19.92 3.13 -31.82
C ASP A 295 -18.47 3.00 -31.30
N MET A 296 -17.71 4.10 -31.28
CA MET A 296 -16.34 4.11 -30.76
C MET A 296 -16.28 3.69 -29.28
N LEU A 297 -17.19 4.19 -28.44
CA LEU A 297 -17.30 3.78 -27.03
C LEU A 297 -17.63 2.29 -26.91
N GLY A 298 -18.57 1.77 -27.71
CA GLY A 298 -18.95 0.36 -27.70
C GLY A 298 -17.83 -0.58 -28.17
N ARG A 299 -17.07 -0.19 -29.19
CA ARG A 299 -15.87 -0.93 -29.65
C ARG A 299 -14.76 -0.90 -28.60
N LEU A 300 -14.53 0.25 -27.97
CA LEU A 300 -13.53 0.38 -26.90
C LEU A 300 -13.85 -0.52 -25.72
N GLU A 301 -15.12 -0.53 -25.27
CA GLU A 301 -15.60 -1.37 -24.18
C GLU A 301 -15.41 -2.86 -24.47
N LYS A 302 -15.78 -3.33 -25.67
CA LYS A 302 -15.57 -4.73 -26.08
C LYS A 302 -14.09 -5.09 -26.13
N THR A 303 -13.26 -4.20 -26.70
CA THR A 303 -11.82 -4.42 -26.86
C THR A 303 -11.10 -4.47 -25.51
N TRP A 304 -11.55 -3.67 -24.55
CA TRP A 304 -10.93 -3.55 -23.23
C TRP A 304 -11.60 -4.38 -22.14
N ALA A 305 -12.65 -5.13 -22.44
CA ALA A 305 -13.29 -6.06 -21.50
C ALA A 305 -12.31 -6.99 -20.77
N PRO A 306 -11.25 -7.56 -21.42
CA PRO A 306 -10.26 -8.39 -20.73
C PRO A 306 -9.42 -7.64 -19.68
N ILE A 307 -9.35 -6.32 -19.79
CA ILE A 307 -8.60 -5.41 -18.89
C ILE A 307 -9.53 -4.38 -18.23
N ALA A 308 -10.78 -4.77 -18.03
CA ALA A 308 -11.82 -3.90 -17.49
C ALA A 308 -11.42 -3.27 -16.16
N SER A 309 -10.87 -4.10 -15.25
CA SER A 309 -10.42 -3.67 -13.92
C SER A 309 -9.31 -2.61 -13.94
N GLN A 310 -8.64 -2.42 -15.09
CA GLN A 310 -7.54 -1.49 -15.27
C GLN A 310 -7.93 -0.24 -16.05
N THR A 311 -9.04 -0.25 -16.79
CA THR A 311 -9.31 0.74 -17.84
C THR A 311 -10.74 1.29 -17.86
N TYR A 312 -11.67 0.69 -17.11
CA TYR A 312 -13.07 1.13 -17.12
C TYR A 312 -13.26 2.56 -16.62
N HIS A 313 -12.38 3.07 -15.77
CA HIS A 313 -12.44 4.47 -15.36
C HIS A 313 -12.30 5.44 -16.54
N ILE A 314 -11.53 5.07 -17.57
CA ILE A 314 -11.38 5.87 -18.79
C ILE A 314 -12.66 5.80 -19.62
N ILE A 315 -13.22 4.60 -19.80
CA ILE A 315 -14.46 4.40 -20.58
C ILE A 315 -15.62 5.14 -19.92
N ASP A 316 -15.78 4.99 -18.60
CA ASP A 316 -16.81 5.67 -17.83
C ASP A 316 -16.64 7.20 -17.90
N TRP A 317 -15.41 7.70 -17.83
CA TRP A 317 -15.15 9.12 -17.96
C TRP A 317 -15.55 9.66 -19.33
N LEU A 318 -15.08 9.03 -20.41
CA LEU A 318 -15.38 9.46 -21.78
C LEU A 318 -16.88 9.35 -22.09
N ARG A 319 -17.56 8.31 -21.59
CA ARG A 319 -19.01 8.16 -21.70
C ARG A 319 -19.76 9.21 -20.88
N GLY A 320 -19.29 9.53 -19.67
CA GLY A 320 -19.81 10.62 -18.85
C GLY A 320 -19.74 11.96 -19.59
N ARG A 321 -18.58 12.30 -20.16
CA ARG A 321 -18.41 13.52 -20.96
C ARG A 321 -19.32 13.57 -22.17
N PHE A 322 -19.39 12.47 -22.94
CA PHE A 322 -20.29 12.37 -24.09
C PHE A 322 -21.76 12.68 -23.70
N LEU A 323 -22.21 12.16 -22.57
CA LEU A 323 -23.57 12.39 -22.08
C LEU A 323 -23.80 13.86 -21.66
N VAL A 324 -22.80 14.54 -21.06
CA VAL A 324 -22.90 15.98 -20.78
C VAL A 324 -23.05 16.77 -22.08
N LEU A 325 -22.20 16.48 -23.07
CA LEU A 325 -22.23 17.15 -24.37
C LEU A 325 -23.52 16.88 -25.17
N SER A 326 -24.24 15.81 -24.83
CA SER A 326 -25.54 15.43 -25.39
C SER A 326 -26.73 15.91 -24.54
N GLY A 327 -26.50 16.77 -23.54
CA GLY A 327 -27.55 17.32 -22.67
C GLY A 327 -28.06 16.37 -21.57
N ARG A 328 -27.56 15.13 -21.50
CA ARG A 328 -28.00 14.06 -20.55
C ARG A 328 -27.25 14.13 -19.22
N ASN A 329 -27.29 15.29 -18.58
CA ASN A 329 -26.49 15.63 -17.39
C ASN A 329 -26.71 14.69 -16.19
N GLU A 330 -27.96 14.28 -15.93
CA GLU A 330 -28.27 13.38 -14.80
C GLU A 330 -27.69 11.97 -14.98
N GLU A 331 -27.66 11.47 -16.23
CA GLU A 331 -27.06 10.19 -16.56
C GLU A 331 -25.55 10.25 -16.52
N ALA A 332 -24.97 11.34 -17.06
CA ALA A 332 -23.53 11.59 -17.02
C ALA A 332 -22.96 11.51 -15.61
N MET A 333 -23.69 12.04 -14.61
CA MET A 333 -23.25 12.05 -13.22
C MET A 333 -22.99 10.63 -12.68
N LYS A 334 -23.76 9.63 -13.09
CA LYS A 334 -23.55 8.23 -12.68
C LYS A 334 -22.22 7.69 -13.23
N TYR A 335 -21.91 8.02 -14.48
CA TYR A 335 -20.66 7.63 -15.12
C TYR A 335 -19.44 8.33 -14.53
N TYR A 336 -19.53 9.62 -14.18
CA TYR A 336 -18.43 10.29 -13.44
C TYR A 336 -18.17 9.66 -12.07
N GLN A 337 -19.23 9.27 -11.34
CA GLN A 337 -19.07 8.55 -10.08
C GLN A 337 -18.43 7.18 -10.28
N ALA A 338 -18.83 6.44 -11.32
CA ALA A 338 -18.21 5.16 -11.68
C ALA A 338 -16.74 5.34 -12.07
N ALA A 339 -16.43 6.32 -12.91
CA ALA A 339 -15.08 6.67 -13.34
C ALA A 339 -14.17 6.97 -12.15
N TYR A 340 -14.63 7.82 -11.23
CA TYR A 340 -13.92 8.07 -9.99
C TYR A 340 -13.70 6.77 -9.21
N ASN A 341 -14.76 5.99 -8.95
CA ASN A 341 -14.66 4.76 -8.16
C ASN A 341 -13.70 3.73 -8.78
N HIS A 342 -13.65 3.62 -10.11
CA HIS A 342 -12.78 2.70 -10.84
C HIS A 342 -11.33 3.19 -10.91
N GLY A 343 -11.11 4.50 -11.01
CA GLY A 343 -9.78 5.07 -11.26
C GLY A 343 -9.05 5.54 -10.00
N VAL A 344 -9.78 5.80 -8.90
CA VAL A 344 -9.19 6.25 -7.64
C VAL A 344 -8.22 5.20 -7.10
N GLY A 345 -7.00 5.63 -6.74
CA GLY A 345 -5.89 4.75 -6.35
C GLY A 345 -5.04 4.19 -7.49
N ARG A 346 -5.43 4.43 -8.76
CA ARG A 346 -4.77 3.86 -9.94
C ARG A 346 -4.03 4.89 -10.79
N GLU A 347 -4.71 5.98 -11.14
CA GLU A 347 -4.21 6.99 -12.08
C GLU A 347 -4.39 8.40 -11.51
N ALA A 348 -3.34 9.22 -11.61
CA ALA A 348 -3.38 10.59 -11.12
C ALA A 348 -4.29 11.47 -11.99
N ASP A 349 -4.48 11.10 -13.26
CA ASP A 349 -5.35 11.80 -14.20
C ASP A 349 -6.82 11.85 -13.78
N VAL A 350 -7.26 10.96 -12.88
CA VAL A 350 -8.61 11.03 -12.25
C VAL A 350 -8.79 12.36 -11.51
N PHE A 351 -7.76 12.83 -10.81
CA PHE A 351 -7.79 14.12 -10.11
C PHE A 351 -7.60 15.32 -11.02
N LYS A 352 -6.95 15.14 -12.17
CA LYS A 352 -6.71 16.23 -13.12
C LYS A 352 -7.91 16.47 -14.04
N HIS A 353 -8.67 15.43 -14.36
CA HIS A 353 -9.69 15.51 -15.40
C HIS A 353 -11.07 15.02 -14.94
N VAL A 354 -11.17 13.82 -14.36
CA VAL A 354 -12.47 13.23 -13.98
C VAL A 354 -13.15 14.04 -12.88
N LEU A 355 -12.43 14.34 -11.79
CA LEU A 355 -13.00 15.04 -10.64
C LEU A 355 -13.37 16.51 -10.92
N PRO A 356 -12.55 17.31 -11.62
CA PRO A 356 -12.94 18.66 -12.03
C PRO A 356 -14.20 18.68 -12.89
N GLU A 357 -14.30 17.80 -13.89
CA GLU A 357 -15.50 17.69 -14.73
C GLU A 357 -16.73 17.23 -13.93
N ALA A 358 -16.56 16.25 -13.02
CA ALA A 358 -17.63 15.78 -12.14
C ALA A 358 -18.11 16.86 -11.16
N LEU A 359 -17.20 17.69 -10.66
CA LEU A 359 -17.49 18.82 -9.79
C LEU A 359 -18.30 19.89 -10.52
N ALA A 360 -17.85 20.27 -11.71
CA ALA A 360 -18.54 21.22 -12.56
C ALA A 360 -19.98 20.74 -12.87
N LEU A 361 -20.13 19.47 -13.25
CA LEU A 361 -21.44 18.86 -13.50
C LEU A 361 -22.32 18.84 -12.24
N ALA A 362 -21.76 18.50 -11.08
CA ALA A 362 -22.49 18.53 -9.80
C ALA A 362 -22.99 19.94 -9.46
N GLY A 363 -22.17 20.96 -9.74
CA GLY A 363 -22.54 22.37 -9.61
C GLY A 363 -23.72 22.73 -10.51
N ARG A 364 -23.64 22.39 -11.81
CA ARG A 364 -24.74 22.60 -12.77
C ARG A 364 -26.04 21.93 -12.37
N LEU A 365 -25.97 20.76 -11.74
CA LEU A 365 -27.13 20.01 -11.25
C LEU A 365 -27.65 20.49 -9.87
N GLY A 366 -27.03 21.51 -9.25
CA GLY A 366 -27.40 21.98 -7.91
C GLY A 366 -27.08 21.00 -6.79
N LYS A 367 -26.21 20.00 -7.03
CA LYS A 367 -25.89 18.92 -6.09
C LYS A 367 -24.79 19.33 -5.11
N ARG A 368 -25.09 20.30 -4.23
CA ARG A 368 -24.13 20.91 -3.29
C ARG A 368 -23.30 19.90 -2.46
N LYS A 369 -23.92 18.83 -1.97
CA LYS A 369 -23.20 17.77 -1.21
C LYS A 369 -22.12 17.09 -2.04
N TRP A 370 -22.34 16.92 -3.35
CA TRP A 370 -21.37 16.31 -4.25
C TRP A 370 -20.26 17.29 -4.64
N VAL A 371 -20.58 18.58 -4.81
CA VAL A 371 -19.57 19.63 -5.00
C VAL A 371 -18.57 19.63 -3.85
N LEU A 372 -19.05 19.74 -2.60
CA LEU A 372 -18.19 19.72 -1.40
C LEU A 372 -17.38 18.42 -1.28
N ARG A 373 -17.94 17.29 -1.69
CA ARG A 373 -17.23 16.01 -1.66
C ARG A 373 -16.09 15.97 -2.68
N PHE A 374 -16.32 16.41 -3.91
CA PHE A 374 -15.30 16.44 -4.94
C PHE A 374 -14.26 17.53 -4.67
N ASP A 375 -14.66 18.66 -4.07
CA ASP A 375 -13.76 19.69 -3.55
C ASP A 375 -12.74 19.12 -2.58
N SER A 376 -13.25 18.47 -1.53
CA SER A 376 -12.41 17.87 -0.51
C SER A 376 -11.42 16.88 -1.12
N LEU A 377 -11.82 16.12 -2.14
CA LEU A 377 -10.92 15.21 -2.85
C LEU A 377 -9.87 15.97 -3.68
N LEU A 378 -10.23 17.04 -4.37
CA LEU A 378 -9.31 17.86 -5.16
C LEU A 378 -8.29 18.61 -4.29
N GLY A 379 -8.76 19.20 -3.19
CA GLY A 379 -7.93 19.88 -2.19
C GLY A 379 -6.90 18.95 -1.55
N LEU A 380 -7.22 17.67 -1.35
CA LEU A 380 -6.27 16.67 -0.85
C LEU A 380 -5.10 16.41 -1.82
N HIS A 381 -5.30 16.55 -3.13
CA HIS A 381 -4.25 16.29 -4.13
C HIS A 381 -3.60 17.55 -4.69
N TRP A 382 -4.00 18.74 -4.21
CA TRP A 382 -3.54 20.04 -4.69
C TRP A 382 -3.73 20.15 -6.21
N LYS A 383 -4.88 19.67 -6.70
CA LYS A 383 -5.27 19.68 -8.11
C LYS A 383 -6.60 20.38 -8.28
N GLY A 384 -6.81 20.99 -9.44
CA GLY A 384 -8.06 21.65 -9.81
C GLY A 384 -7.86 23.13 -10.14
N GLY A 385 -8.66 23.64 -11.07
CA GLY A 385 -8.71 25.07 -11.43
C GLY A 385 -9.88 25.82 -10.80
N TRP A 386 -10.61 25.18 -9.87
CA TRP A 386 -11.73 25.79 -9.17
C TRP A 386 -11.25 26.49 -7.90
N ASP A 387 -11.83 27.65 -7.61
CA ASP A 387 -11.46 28.59 -6.57
C ASP A 387 -12.16 28.35 -5.22
N GLY A 388 -13.02 27.34 -5.14
CA GLY A 388 -13.82 27.04 -3.93
C GLY A 388 -15.08 27.90 -3.80
N ASP A 389 -15.33 28.82 -4.74
CA ASP A 389 -16.52 29.66 -4.74
C ASP A 389 -17.70 28.95 -5.42
N PHE A 390 -18.88 29.02 -4.80
CA PHE A 390 -20.10 28.48 -5.39
C PHE A 390 -20.65 29.38 -6.50
N GLU A 391 -20.39 30.69 -6.45
CA GLU A 391 -20.83 31.64 -7.47
C GLU A 391 -20.07 31.44 -8.79
N SER A 392 -18.84 30.89 -8.74
CA SER A 392 -18.01 30.61 -9.91
C SER A 392 -18.39 29.30 -10.63
N LEU A 393 -19.27 28.46 -10.06
CA LEU A 393 -19.62 27.15 -10.62
C LEU A 393 -20.16 27.18 -12.06
N PRO A 394 -21.00 28.14 -12.48
CA PRO A 394 -21.42 28.25 -13.88
C PRO A 394 -20.24 28.50 -14.82
N ALA A 395 -19.35 29.43 -14.48
CA ALA A 395 -18.16 29.74 -15.27
C ALA A 395 -17.19 28.54 -15.30
N PHE A 396 -17.02 27.84 -14.17
CA PHE A 396 -16.22 26.63 -14.11
C PHE A 396 -16.80 25.51 -14.98
N PHE A 397 -18.13 25.39 -15.07
CA PHE A 397 -18.77 24.46 -16.00
C PHE A 397 -18.46 24.77 -17.46
N GLU A 398 -18.56 26.03 -17.87
CA GLU A 398 -18.22 26.47 -19.23
C GLU A 398 -16.74 26.25 -19.55
N GLN A 399 -15.86 26.38 -18.56
CA GLN A 399 -14.43 26.08 -18.72
C GLN A 399 -14.17 24.59 -18.97
N GLN A 400 -14.88 23.69 -18.27
CA GLN A 400 -14.71 22.24 -18.45
C GLN A 400 -15.43 21.70 -19.70
N PHE A 401 -16.54 22.33 -20.07
CA PHE A 401 -17.42 21.94 -21.18
C PHE A 401 -17.69 23.13 -22.11
N ASP A 402 -16.77 23.35 -23.05
CA ASP A 402 -16.90 24.37 -24.10
C ASP A 402 -18.22 24.20 -24.87
N SER A 403 -19.00 25.28 -24.99
CA SER A 403 -20.30 25.29 -25.65
C SER A 403 -20.26 24.83 -27.11
N ARG A 404 -19.10 24.98 -27.79
CA ARG A 404 -18.88 24.51 -29.16
C ARG A 404 -18.80 22.99 -29.29
N LEU A 405 -18.64 22.26 -28.19
CA LEU A 405 -18.54 20.81 -28.17
C LEU A 405 -19.91 20.12 -28.07
N PHE A 406 -20.98 20.85 -27.78
CA PHE A 406 -22.32 20.30 -27.61
C PHE A 406 -22.91 19.82 -28.94
N TYR A 407 -23.63 18.69 -28.89
CA TYR A 407 -24.27 18.13 -30.06
C TYR A 407 -25.56 18.90 -30.39
N PRO A 408 -25.79 19.29 -31.67
CA PRO A 408 -27.00 20.00 -32.05
C PRO A 408 -28.23 19.10 -31.94
N GLY A 409 -29.26 19.54 -31.20
CA GLY A 409 -30.59 18.93 -31.22
C GLY A 409 -31.03 18.12 -29.99
N HIS A 410 -30.39 18.30 -28.83
CA HIS A 410 -30.86 17.73 -27.56
C HIS A 410 -30.95 18.76 -26.44
#